data_AF-A0A7G8X1E7-F1
#
_entry.id   AF-A0A7G8X1E7-F1
#
_cell.length_a   1.000
_cell.length_b   1.000
_cell.length_c   1.000
_cell.angle_alpha   90.00
_cell.angle_beta   90.00
_cell.angle_gamma   90.00
#
_symmetry.space_group_name_H-M   'P 1'
#
loop_
_entity.id
_entity.type
_entity.pdbx_description
1 polymer ?
#
loop_
_entity_poly.entity_id
_entity_poly.type
_entity_poly.pdbx_seq_one_letter_code
_entity_poly.pdbx_strand_id
1 'polypeptide(L)'
;MPNWEEIQKEWETTKITLAVLAEKHDVKLGTLKSRKSREAWVRGPSKKDATKKQKDAKKMQPKEVFVESDDLTDKQRLFCIYYIKNFNATMAAIKAGYARNSAHVEGSRLLRNVKVAAEVRRLKGEMHQEVFVTAMDVLNKYIQIAFADMTDFVEFGSMEMEQRHPETGKVMLDANFKPITYKMSHLDFKNDDEVDGTIISEVKQGKDGVSIKLASREKAMDFLSKHFDMLPDHFKRQLEQEKLKIAHAKAFGNEDPEQYEDDGFNEALNVTTSEVWGNANDQTDEDE
;
A
#
# COMPACT_ATOMS: atom_id res chain seq x y z
N MET A 1 -14.88 1.82 67.52
CA MET A 1 -14.80 2.57 66.25
C MET A 1 -13.40 2.36 65.70
N PRO A 2 -13.21 2.18 64.38
CA PRO A 2 -11.86 2.01 63.81
C PRO A 2 -10.99 3.23 64.09
N ASN A 3 -9.73 3.02 64.48
CA ASN A 3 -8.79 4.09 64.80
C ASN A 3 -8.13 4.63 63.51
N TRP A 4 -8.71 5.67 62.92
CA TRP A 4 -8.33 6.15 61.59
C TRP A 4 -6.92 6.76 61.51
N GLU A 5 -6.44 7.38 62.58
CA GLU A 5 -5.08 7.94 62.64
C GLU A 5 -4.01 6.85 62.58
N GLU A 6 -4.27 5.71 63.22
CA GLU A 6 -3.38 4.55 63.22
C GLU A 6 -3.35 3.87 61.85
N ILE A 7 -4.52 3.73 61.22
CA ILE A 7 -4.66 3.19 59.87
C ILE A 7 -3.93 4.06 58.84
N GLN A 8 -4.06 5.38 58.95
CA GLN A 8 -3.35 6.32 58.07
C GLN A 8 -1.83 6.20 58.26
N LYS A 9 -1.35 6.25 59.51
CA LYS A 9 0.07 6.13 59.81
C LYS A 9 0.65 4.82 59.30
N GLU A 10 -0.08 3.72 59.42
CA GLU A 10 0.33 2.42 58.90
C GLU A 10 0.37 2.41 57.35
N TRP A 11 -0.59 3.04 56.68
CA TRP A 11 -0.59 3.20 55.22
C TRP A 11 0.62 4.00 54.70
N GLU A 12 0.98 5.06 55.40
CA GLU A 12 2.06 5.98 55.02
C GLU A 12 3.45 5.41 55.33
N THR A 13 3.58 4.61 56.39
CA THR A 13 4.85 4.01 56.83
C THR A 13 5.17 2.66 56.19
N THR A 14 4.15 1.87 55.84
CA THR A 14 4.34 0.51 55.31
C THR A 14 3.95 0.40 53.85
N LYS A 15 4.55 -0.57 53.13
CA LYS A 15 4.25 -0.86 51.71
C LYS A 15 3.12 -1.90 51.54
N ILE A 16 2.19 -1.98 52.50
CA ILE A 16 1.07 -2.94 52.44
C ILE A 16 0.00 -2.53 51.43
N THR A 17 -0.77 -3.49 50.93
CA THR A 17 -1.90 -3.22 50.03
C THR A 17 -3.13 -2.76 50.84
N LEU A 18 -4.03 -2.01 50.19
CA LEU A 18 -5.26 -1.53 50.83
C LEU A 18 -6.18 -2.69 51.28
N ALA A 19 -6.12 -3.83 50.61
CA ALA A 19 -6.90 -5.02 50.96
C ALA A 19 -6.42 -5.63 52.29
N VAL A 20 -5.10 -5.75 52.47
CA VAL A 20 -4.50 -6.28 53.70
C VAL A 20 -4.70 -5.31 54.88
N LEU A 21 -4.61 -3.99 54.64
CA LEU A 21 -4.89 -2.99 55.67
C LEU A 21 -6.37 -2.97 56.09
N ALA A 22 -7.29 -3.21 55.15
CA ALA A 22 -8.72 -3.32 55.41
C ALA A 22 -9.06 -4.53 56.29
N GLU A 23 -8.46 -5.69 56.01
CA GLU A 23 -8.64 -6.92 56.77
C GLU A 23 -8.05 -6.82 58.19
N LYS A 24 -6.87 -6.20 58.33
CA LYS A 24 -6.20 -6.03 59.63
C LYS A 24 -6.99 -5.17 60.62
N HIS A 25 -7.69 -4.15 60.12
CA HIS A 25 -8.44 -3.20 60.94
C HIS A 25 -9.96 -3.46 60.96
N ASP A 26 -10.41 -4.58 60.39
CA ASP A 26 -11.82 -4.97 60.25
C ASP A 26 -12.69 -3.85 59.61
N VAL A 27 -12.15 -3.21 58.56
CA VAL A 27 -12.80 -2.13 57.82
C VAL A 27 -13.11 -2.59 56.40
N LYS A 28 -14.32 -2.31 55.90
CA LYS A 28 -14.65 -2.54 54.49
C LYS A 28 -13.67 -1.79 53.56
N LEU A 29 -13.11 -2.51 52.59
CA LEU A 29 -12.18 -1.94 51.59
C LEU A 29 -12.71 -0.69 50.88
N GLY A 30 -14.03 -0.64 50.60
CA GLY A 30 -14.68 0.53 50.00
C GLY A 30 -14.63 1.78 50.88
N THR A 31 -14.84 1.62 52.19
CA THR A 31 -14.75 2.70 53.17
C THR A 31 -13.32 3.24 53.27
N LEU A 32 -12.33 2.34 53.27
CA LEU A 32 -10.92 2.68 53.31
C LEU A 32 -10.48 3.48 52.06
N LYS A 33 -10.90 3.05 50.86
CA LYS A 33 -10.62 3.74 49.58
C LYS A 33 -11.23 5.14 49.54
N SER A 34 -12.50 5.28 49.93
CA SER A 34 -13.20 6.57 49.97
C SER A 34 -12.50 7.54 50.92
N ARG A 35 -12.09 7.06 52.09
CA ARG A 35 -11.47 7.89 53.11
C ARG A 35 -10.05 8.30 52.76
N LYS A 36 -9.23 7.38 52.26
CA LYS A 36 -7.90 7.69 51.69
C LYS A 36 -7.97 8.80 50.63
N SER A 37 -9.03 8.81 49.81
CA SER A 37 -9.24 9.85 48.80
C SER A 37 -9.66 11.19 49.41
N ARG A 38 -10.52 11.18 50.44
CA ARG A 38 -11.01 12.39 51.11
C ARG A 38 -9.94 13.07 51.98
N GLU A 39 -9.11 12.26 52.63
CA GLU A 39 -8.05 12.69 53.55
C GLU A 39 -6.66 12.74 52.88
N ALA A 40 -6.61 12.50 51.56
CA ALA A 40 -5.42 12.63 50.72
C ALA A 40 -4.16 11.92 51.25
N TRP A 41 -4.29 10.69 51.78
CA TRP A 41 -3.14 9.98 52.36
C TRP A 41 -2.02 9.76 51.32
N VAL A 42 -0.79 10.16 51.68
CA VAL A 42 0.37 10.16 50.78
C VAL A 42 1.34 9.04 51.13
N ARG A 43 1.70 8.20 50.16
CA ARG A 43 2.75 7.19 50.33
C ARG A 43 3.94 7.53 49.45
N GLY A 44 4.88 8.32 49.98
CA GLY A 44 6.15 8.69 49.34
C GLY A 44 6.01 9.27 47.92
N PRO A 45 7.13 9.66 47.28
CA PRO A 45 7.10 10.13 45.91
C PRO A 45 6.84 8.95 44.96
N SER A 46 5.63 8.86 44.41
CA SER A 46 5.42 7.97 43.27
C SER A 46 6.08 8.60 42.05
N LYS A 47 7.07 7.91 41.46
CA LYS A 47 7.45 8.17 40.07
C LYS A 47 6.24 7.82 39.22
N LYS A 48 5.45 8.84 38.88
CA LYS A 48 4.42 8.75 37.85
C LYS A 48 5.15 8.76 36.50
N ASP A 49 5.41 7.59 35.93
CA ASP A 49 5.61 7.48 34.48
C ASP A 49 4.25 7.73 33.82
N ALA A 50 3.90 9.01 33.70
CA ALA A 50 2.85 9.48 32.83
C ALA A 50 3.43 9.48 31.41
N THR A 51 3.05 8.50 30.61
CA THR A 51 3.29 8.49 29.16
C THR A 51 2.72 9.78 28.57
N LYS A 52 3.58 10.77 28.31
CA LYS A 52 3.21 11.97 27.56
C LYS A 52 2.87 11.52 26.13
N LYS A 53 1.61 11.69 25.72
CA LYS A 53 1.26 11.69 24.29
C LYS A 53 1.92 12.91 23.64
N GLN A 54 3.07 12.72 23.03
CA GLN A 54 3.59 13.67 22.04
C GLN A 54 2.86 13.45 20.72
N LYS A 55 2.14 14.47 20.26
CA LYS A 55 1.74 14.61 18.85
C LYS A 55 2.94 15.21 18.12
N ASP A 56 3.76 14.35 17.52
CA ASP A 56 4.79 14.77 16.58
C ASP A 56 4.52 14.09 15.23
N ALA A 57 4.20 14.91 14.23
CA ALA A 57 4.11 14.49 12.84
C ALA A 57 5.49 14.05 12.36
N LYS A 58 5.69 12.74 12.15
CA LYS A 58 6.92 12.20 11.56
C LYS A 58 6.59 11.25 10.42
N LYS A 59 7.16 11.57 9.25
CA LYS A 59 7.21 10.83 7.98
C LYS A 59 7.14 9.31 8.17
N MET A 60 6.25 8.68 7.39
CA MET A 60 6.12 7.24 7.26
C MET A 60 7.45 6.63 6.80
N GLN A 61 8.08 5.86 7.69
CA GLN A 61 9.05 4.83 7.33
C GLN A 61 8.42 3.45 7.57
N PRO A 62 8.90 2.40 6.87
CA PRO A 62 8.22 1.11 6.80
C PRO A 62 8.08 0.51 8.19
N LYS A 63 6.86 0.10 8.52
CA LYS A 63 6.52 -0.48 9.82
C LYS A 63 7.14 -1.88 9.91
N GLU A 64 8.32 -1.98 10.54
CA GLU A 64 8.85 -3.27 10.94
C GLU A 64 7.83 -3.95 11.86
N VAL A 65 7.35 -5.11 11.43
CA VAL A 65 6.32 -5.88 12.12
C VAL A 65 6.90 -6.40 13.44
N PHE A 66 6.64 -5.66 14.52
CA PHE A 66 7.03 -6.10 15.85
C PHE A 66 6.02 -7.15 16.39
N VAL A 67 6.15 -8.40 15.96
CA VAL A 67 5.40 -9.57 16.48
C VAL A 67 5.95 -9.99 17.84
N GLU A 68 5.50 -9.38 18.94
CA GLU A 68 5.64 -10.02 20.26
C GLU A 68 4.74 -11.26 20.30
N SER A 69 5.30 -12.40 19.87
CA SER A 69 4.81 -13.71 20.29
C SER A 69 5.75 -14.17 21.39
N ASP A 70 5.26 -14.19 22.64
CA ASP A 70 6.00 -14.51 23.87
C ASP A 70 6.59 -15.95 23.89
N ASP A 71 6.43 -16.71 22.80
CA ASP A 71 6.69 -18.13 22.69
C ASP A 71 7.70 -18.53 21.61
N LEU A 72 8.13 -17.60 20.74
CA LEU A 72 9.09 -17.85 19.66
C LEU A 72 10.42 -17.12 19.92
N THR A 73 11.52 -17.82 19.62
CA THR A 73 12.84 -17.16 19.59
C THR A 73 12.94 -16.17 18.42
N ASP A 74 13.77 -15.14 18.56
CA ASP A 74 13.97 -14.11 17.52
C ASP A 74 14.32 -14.72 16.15
N LYS A 75 15.15 -15.79 16.13
CA LYS A 75 15.49 -16.51 14.90
C LYS A 75 14.30 -17.24 14.29
N GLN A 76 13.41 -17.81 15.10
CA GLN A 76 12.19 -18.47 14.61
C GLN A 76 11.19 -17.44 14.08
N ARG A 77 11.09 -16.29 14.73
CA ARG A 77 10.25 -15.18 14.26
C ARG A 77 10.75 -14.60 12.93
N LEU A 78 12.05 -14.36 12.81
CA LEU A 78 12.67 -13.97 11.53
C LEU A 78 12.41 -15.03 10.44
N PHE A 79 12.53 -16.31 10.79
CA PHE A 79 12.22 -17.40 9.87
C PHE A 79 10.78 -17.33 9.37
N CYS A 80 9.79 -17.14 10.25
CA CYS A 80 8.39 -16.99 9.87
C CYS A 80 8.19 -15.83 8.89
N ILE A 81 8.76 -14.64 9.19
CA ILE A 81 8.65 -13.45 8.34
C ILE A 81 9.25 -13.70 6.95
N TYR A 82 10.47 -14.23 6.90
CA TYR A 82 11.12 -14.50 5.62
C TYR A 82 10.40 -15.59 4.83
N TYR A 83 9.91 -16.64 5.49
CA TYR A 83 9.19 -17.73 4.85
C TYR A 83 7.90 -17.27 4.20
N ILE A 84 7.15 -16.37 4.84
CA ILE A 84 5.95 -15.77 4.25
C ILE A 84 6.29 -14.92 3.03
N LYS A 85 7.41 -14.19 3.05
CA LYS A 85 7.83 -13.33 1.93
C LYS A 85 8.22 -14.10 0.67
N ASN A 86 8.83 -15.29 0.80
CA ASN A 86 9.47 -15.98 -0.33
C ASN A 86 9.02 -17.45 -0.52
N PHE A 87 8.18 -17.97 0.36
CA PHE A 87 7.68 -19.35 0.38
C PHE A 87 8.77 -20.43 0.22
N ASN A 88 10.00 -20.12 0.64
CA ASN A 88 11.14 -21.01 0.51
C ASN A 88 11.80 -21.21 1.89
N ALA A 89 11.62 -22.41 2.47
CA ALA A 89 12.09 -22.75 3.80
C ALA A 89 13.62 -22.66 3.94
N THR A 90 14.36 -23.10 2.93
CA THR A 90 15.83 -23.06 2.94
C THR A 90 16.32 -21.61 2.93
N MET A 91 15.75 -20.77 2.06
CA MET A 91 16.13 -19.35 1.97
C MET A 91 15.70 -18.57 3.22
N ALA A 92 14.54 -18.89 3.79
CA ALA A 92 14.08 -18.29 5.04
C ALA A 92 15.00 -18.65 6.21
N ALA A 93 15.46 -19.90 6.31
CA ALA A 93 16.41 -20.32 7.33
C ALA A 93 17.76 -19.61 7.18
N ILE A 94 18.29 -19.49 5.95
CA ILE A 94 19.55 -18.74 5.71
C ILE A 94 19.40 -17.28 6.16
N LYS A 95 18.33 -16.61 5.74
CA LYS A 95 18.09 -15.20 6.08
C LYS A 95 17.79 -14.98 7.57
N ALA A 96 17.20 -15.95 8.25
CA ALA A 96 16.97 -15.94 9.69
C ALA A 96 18.23 -16.23 10.54
N GLY A 97 19.39 -16.44 9.90
CA GLY A 97 20.66 -16.63 10.60
C GLY A 97 20.93 -18.08 11.05
N TYR A 98 20.37 -19.06 10.34
CA TYR A 98 20.77 -20.47 10.44
C TYR A 98 21.94 -20.78 9.49
N ALA A 99 22.75 -21.76 9.85
CA ALA A 99 23.93 -22.13 9.06
C ALA A 99 23.53 -22.60 7.65
N ARG A 100 24.17 -22.04 6.62
CA ARG A 100 23.84 -22.33 5.21
C ARG A 100 23.88 -23.83 4.89
N ASN A 101 24.86 -24.55 5.44
CA ASN A 101 25.08 -25.97 5.16
C ASN A 101 23.97 -26.86 5.73
N SER A 102 23.26 -26.42 6.78
CA SER A 102 22.15 -27.16 7.41
C SER A 102 20.78 -26.52 7.19
N ALA A 103 20.71 -25.38 6.47
CA ALA A 103 19.49 -24.60 6.33
C ALA A 103 18.32 -25.35 5.70
N HIS A 104 18.58 -26.34 4.83
CA HIS A 104 17.51 -27.15 4.23
C HIS A 104 16.85 -28.09 5.25
N VAL A 105 17.66 -28.72 6.11
CA VAL A 105 17.17 -29.59 7.20
C VAL A 105 16.42 -28.74 8.22
N GLU A 106 17.00 -27.61 8.61
CA GLU A 106 16.42 -26.74 9.62
C GLU A 106 15.18 -26.02 9.15
N GLY A 107 15.12 -25.61 7.88
CA GLY A 107 13.89 -25.09 7.29
C GLY A 107 12.75 -26.11 7.36
N SER A 108 13.01 -27.38 7.00
CA SER A 108 12.01 -28.45 7.10
C SER A 108 11.61 -28.73 8.56
N ARG A 109 12.57 -28.77 9.48
CA ARG A 109 12.34 -28.99 10.91
C ARG A 109 11.53 -27.86 11.54
N LEU A 110 11.83 -26.60 11.20
CA LEU A 110 11.11 -25.42 11.69
C LEU A 110 9.65 -25.42 11.25
N LEU A 111 9.36 -25.81 10.01
CA LEU A 111 7.97 -25.92 9.54
C LEU A 111 7.17 -27.02 10.24
N ARG A 112 7.83 -28.05 10.78
CA ARG A 112 7.18 -29.11 11.59
C ARG A 112 7.02 -28.71 13.06
N ASN A 113 7.73 -27.68 13.52
CA ASN A 113 7.60 -27.21 14.89
C ASN A 113 6.21 -26.58 15.08
N VAL A 114 5.47 -27.04 16.08
CA VAL A 114 4.07 -26.64 16.33
C VAL A 114 3.93 -25.12 16.50
N LYS A 115 4.86 -24.47 17.22
CA LYS A 115 4.83 -23.02 17.47
C LYS A 115 5.08 -22.22 16.20
N VAL A 116 6.11 -22.60 15.44
CA VAL A 116 6.47 -21.95 14.17
C VAL A 116 5.38 -22.17 13.13
N ALA A 117 4.83 -23.38 13.03
CA ALA A 117 3.73 -23.69 12.13
C ALA A 117 2.45 -22.92 12.47
N ALA A 118 2.15 -22.74 13.76
CA ALA A 118 1.05 -21.91 14.22
C ALA A 118 1.24 -20.44 13.82
N GLU A 119 2.44 -19.88 14.02
CA GLU A 119 2.74 -18.49 13.65
C GLU A 119 2.73 -18.28 12.13
N VAL A 120 3.29 -19.22 11.36
CA VAL A 120 3.19 -19.21 9.89
C VAL A 120 1.72 -19.29 9.46
N ARG A 121 0.88 -20.09 10.12
CA ARG A 121 -0.56 -20.16 9.81
C ARG A 121 -1.27 -18.85 10.16
N ARG A 122 -0.93 -18.22 11.29
CA ARG A 122 -1.44 -16.92 11.72
C ARG A 122 -1.08 -15.84 10.70
N LEU A 123 0.20 -15.72 10.34
CA LEU A 123 0.69 -14.78 9.32
C LEU A 123 0.11 -15.07 7.94
N LYS A 124 -0.08 -16.35 7.56
CA LYS A 124 -0.80 -16.71 6.33
C LYS A 124 -2.26 -16.30 6.39
N GLY A 125 -2.90 -16.37 7.56
CA GLY A 125 -4.28 -15.95 7.78
C GLY A 125 -4.42 -14.43 7.72
N GLU A 126 -3.53 -13.68 8.38
CA GLU A 126 -3.44 -12.22 8.27
C GLU A 126 -3.16 -11.81 6.83
N MET A 127 -2.21 -12.47 6.16
CA MET A 127 -2.02 -12.28 4.73
C MET A 127 -3.26 -12.68 3.93
N HIS A 128 -3.97 -13.77 4.23
CA HIS A 128 -5.20 -14.11 3.50
C HIS A 128 -6.31 -13.06 3.74
N GLN A 129 -6.31 -12.44 4.91
CA GLN A 129 -7.22 -11.35 5.26
C GLN A 129 -6.86 -10.05 4.53
N GLU A 130 -5.56 -9.73 4.41
CA GLU A 130 -5.04 -8.62 3.59
C GLU A 130 -5.09 -8.91 2.08
N VAL A 131 -4.99 -10.18 1.69
CA VAL A 131 -5.02 -10.73 0.33
C VAL A 131 -6.45 -11.19 -0.03
N PHE A 132 -7.46 -10.84 0.76
CA PHE A 132 -8.77 -10.62 0.15
C PHE A 132 -8.60 -9.42 -0.77
N VAL A 133 -8.09 -9.71 -1.97
CA VAL A 133 -8.25 -8.86 -3.13
C VAL A 133 -9.76 -8.79 -3.27
N THR A 134 -10.33 -7.70 -2.80
CA THR A 134 -11.75 -7.45 -2.96
C THR A 134 -11.99 -7.47 -4.47
N ALA A 135 -13.19 -7.88 -4.92
CA ALA A 135 -13.53 -7.73 -6.34
C ALA A 135 -13.20 -6.30 -6.84
N MET A 136 -13.34 -5.31 -5.95
CA MET A 136 -12.92 -3.94 -6.17
C MET A 136 -11.42 -3.73 -6.35
N ASP A 137 -10.55 -4.47 -5.65
CA ASP A 137 -9.09 -4.36 -5.81
C ASP A 137 -8.64 -4.93 -7.16
N VAL A 138 -9.27 -6.03 -7.61
CA VAL A 138 -9.08 -6.55 -8.97
C VAL A 138 -9.52 -5.50 -9.98
N LEU A 139 -10.72 -4.92 -9.82
CA LEU A 139 -11.25 -3.89 -10.70
C LEU A 139 -10.34 -2.65 -10.73
N ASN A 140 -9.88 -2.17 -9.58
CA ASN A 140 -8.94 -1.05 -9.47
C ASN A 140 -7.64 -1.33 -10.22
N LYS A 141 -7.14 -2.58 -10.19
CA LYS A 141 -5.95 -2.93 -10.96
C LYS A 141 -6.20 -2.88 -12.47
N TYR A 142 -7.36 -3.35 -12.93
CA TYR A 142 -7.74 -3.22 -14.33
C TYR A 142 -7.97 -1.77 -14.74
N ILE A 143 -8.53 -0.92 -13.87
CA ILE A 143 -8.65 0.53 -14.07
C ILE A 143 -7.27 1.14 -14.31
N GLN A 144 -6.29 0.84 -13.45
CA GLN A 144 -4.92 1.33 -13.62
C GLN A 144 -4.31 0.91 -14.96
N ILE A 145 -4.49 -0.35 -15.37
CA ILE A 145 -4.00 -0.84 -16.67
C ILE A 145 -4.73 -0.16 -17.84
N ALA A 146 -6.03 0.10 -17.68
CA ALA A 146 -6.88 0.66 -18.71
C ALA A 146 -6.57 2.15 -18.99
N PHE A 147 -6.16 2.89 -17.97
CA PHE A 147 -5.85 4.34 -18.06
C PHE A 147 -4.35 4.67 -18.00
N ALA A 148 -3.47 3.67 -17.93
CA ALA A 148 -2.02 3.91 -17.95
C ALA A 148 -1.56 4.50 -19.29
N ASP A 149 -0.79 5.58 -19.23
CA ASP A 149 -0.10 6.17 -20.37
C ASP A 149 1.36 5.69 -20.41
N MET A 150 1.92 5.51 -21.60
CA MET A 150 3.32 5.18 -21.81
C MET A 150 4.25 6.32 -21.37
N THR A 151 3.79 7.57 -21.43
CA THR A 151 4.54 8.76 -20.97
C THR A 151 4.81 8.77 -19.46
N ASP A 152 4.06 8.00 -18.68
CA ASP A 152 4.30 7.83 -17.24
C ASP A 152 5.57 7.01 -16.97
N PHE A 153 6.03 6.20 -17.93
CA PHE A 153 7.13 5.25 -17.74
C PHE A 153 8.42 5.65 -18.46
N VAL A 154 8.32 6.43 -19.53
CA VAL A 154 9.46 6.79 -20.37
C VAL A 154 9.58 8.30 -20.57
N GLU A 155 10.81 8.77 -20.66
CA GLU A 155 11.16 10.12 -21.08
C GLU A 155 11.70 10.06 -22.51
N PHE A 156 11.05 10.80 -23.41
CA PHE A 156 11.48 10.94 -24.80
C PHE A 156 12.40 12.15 -24.92
N GLY A 157 13.63 11.94 -25.38
CA GLY A 157 14.62 13.00 -25.55
C GLY A 157 15.28 12.97 -26.93
N SER A 158 15.90 14.07 -27.33
CA SER A 158 16.78 14.13 -28.50
C SER A 158 18.20 14.44 -28.04
N MET A 159 19.14 13.53 -28.31
CA MET A 159 20.56 13.76 -28.03
C MET A 159 21.30 14.05 -29.33
N GLU A 160 22.19 15.04 -29.30
CA GLU A 160 23.11 15.31 -30.41
C GLU A 160 24.31 14.37 -30.31
N MET A 161 24.42 13.49 -31.30
CA MET A 161 25.51 12.53 -31.42
C MET A 161 26.41 12.92 -32.59
N GLU A 162 27.72 12.79 -32.42
CA GLU A 162 28.68 12.99 -33.50
C GLU A 162 28.62 11.80 -34.48
N GLN A 163 28.45 12.07 -35.78
CA GLN A 163 28.53 11.04 -36.82
C GLN A 163 29.91 10.42 -36.82
N ARG A 164 29.96 9.08 -36.87
CA ARG A 164 31.21 8.32 -36.96
C ARG A 164 31.26 7.58 -38.28
N HIS A 165 32.44 7.50 -38.86
CA HIS A 165 32.67 6.76 -40.08
C HIS A 165 32.46 5.24 -39.85
N PRO A 166 31.60 4.56 -40.63
CA PRO A 166 31.18 3.19 -40.36
C PRO A 166 32.32 2.15 -40.35
N GLU A 167 33.38 2.35 -41.14
CA GLU A 167 34.54 1.44 -41.16
C GLU A 167 35.67 1.80 -40.19
N THR A 168 35.79 3.07 -39.76
CA THR A 168 36.98 3.54 -39.01
C THR A 168 36.67 4.05 -37.61
N GLY A 169 35.38 4.25 -37.26
CA GLY A 169 34.93 4.71 -35.95
C GLY A 169 35.32 6.16 -35.59
N LYS A 170 36.02 6.86 -36.48
CA LYS A 170 36.45 8.25 -36.30
C LYS A 170 35.28 9.21 -36.53
N VAL A 171 35.27 10.29 -35.76
CA VAL A 171 34.28 11.37 -35.89
C VAL A 171 34.38 12.01 -37.27
N MET A 172 33.26 12.12 -37.98
CA MET A 172 33.19 12.78 -39.27
C MET A 172 33.22 14.28 -39.05
N LEU A 173 34.12 14.97 -39.75
CA LEU A 173 34.23 16.42 -39.68
C LEU A 173 33.64 17.06 -40.95
N ASP A 174 33.01 18.22 -40.79
CA ASP A 174 32.55 19.05 -41.88
C ASP A 174 33.73 19.71 -42.64
N ALA A 175 33.41 20.47 -43.68
CA ALA A 175 34.40 21.22 -44.46
C ALA A 175 35.24 22.22 -43.63
N ASN A 176 34.83 22.50 -42.39
CA ASN A 176 35.42 23.47 -41.48
C ASN A 176 36.09 22.78 -40.26
N PHE A 177 36.33 21.46 -40.32
CA PHE A 177 36.91 20.66 -39.24
C PHE A 177 36.08 20.63 -37.94
N LYS A 178 34.75 20.77 -38.01
CA LYS A 178 33.84 20.56 -36.88
C LYS A 178 33.14 19.21 -36.97
N PRO A 179 32.87 18.53 -35.84
CA PRO A 179 32.09 17.29 -35.83
C PRO A 179 30.71 17.47 -36.49
N ILE A 180 30.37 16.60 -37.44
CA ILE A 180 29.02 16.54 -38.00
C ILE A 180 28.13 15.86 -36.97
N THR A 181 27.23 16.61 -36.34
CA THR A 181 26.26 16.05 -35.39
C THR A 181 24.96 15.65 -36.07
N TYR A 182 24.29 14.64 -35.54
CA TYR A 182 22.91 14.28 -35.88
C TYR A 182 22.10 14.12 -34.60
N LYS A 183 20.81 14.48 -34.65
CA LYS A 183 19.88 14.28 -33.54
C LYS A 183 19.35 12.85 -33.59
N MET A 184 19.56 12.11 -32.52
CA MET A 184 18.99 10.78 -32.33
C MET A 184 17.99 10.84 -31.17
N SER A 185 16.78 10.31 -31.40
CA SER A 185 15.81 10.12 -30.34
C SER A 185 16.31 9.05 -29.38
N HIS A 186 16.40 9.37 -28.09
CA HIS A 186 16.64 8.38 -27.05
C HIS A 186 15.39 8.20 -26.19
N LEU A 187 15.33 7.04 -25.55
CA LEU A 187 14.25 6.60 -24.68
C LEU A 187 14.89 6.21 -23.34
N ASP A 188 14.67 6.99 -22.29
CA ASP A 188 15.09 6.63 -20.95
C ASP A 188 13.89 6.27 -20.06
N PHE A 189 14.11 5.37 -19.11
CA PHE A 189 13.12 5.07 -18.09
C PHE A 189 13.24 6.06 -16.95
N LYS A 190 12.08 6.45 -16.45
CA LYS A 190 12.01 7.09 -15.13
C LYS A 190 12.43 6.11 -14.06
N ASN A 191 12.91 6.65 -12.93
CA ASN A 191 13.41 5.84 -11.82
C ASN A 191 12.29 4.98 -11.22
N ASP A 192 12.67 3.84 -10.64
CA ASP A 192 11.74 2.89 -9.98
C ASP A 192 10.87 3.57 -8.91
N ASP A 193 11.40 4.58 -8.23
CA ASP A 193 10.68 5.35 -7.21
C ASP A 193 9.53 6.20 -7.78
N GLU A 194 9.51 6.44 -9.09
CA GLU A 194 8.55 7.32 -9.78
C GLU A 194 7.56 6.55 -10.67
N VAL A 195 7.75 5.25 -10.88
CA VAL A 195 6.96 4.44 -11.81
C VAL A 195 6.32 3.22 -11.16
N ASP A 196 5.05 2.94 -11.49
CA ASP A 196 4.39 1.71 -11.06
C ASP A 196 4.76 0.54 -11.98
N GLY A 197 5.86 -0.14 -11.66
CA GLY A 197 6.37 -1.28 -12.43
C GLY A 197 5.40 -2.47 -12.58
N THR A 198 4.29 -2.51 -11.85
CA THR A 198 3.34 -3.63 -11.90
C THR A 198 2.50 -3.70 -13.18
N ILE A 199 2.44 -2.61 -13.95
CA ILE A 199 1.70 -2.52 -15.23
C ILE A 199 2.62 -2.91 -16.42
N ILE A 200 3.92 -2.99 -16.17
CA ILE A 200 4.93 -3.33 -17.19
C ILE A 200 4.91 -4.84 -17.44
N SER A 201 4.68 -5.22 -18.69
CA SER A 201 4.66 -6.63 -19.11
C SER A 201 6.03 -7.14 -19.57
N GLU A 202 6.84 -6.29 -20.20
CA GLU A 202 8.14 -6.68 -20.74
C GLU A 202 9.07 -5.47 -20.88
N VAL A 203 10.35 -5.66 -20.56
CA VAL A 203 11.44 -4.70 -20.79
C VAL A 203 12.56 -5.42 -21.54
N LYS A 204 13.02 -4.88 -22.68
CA LYS A 204 14.11 -5.42 -23.49
C LYS A 204 15.15 -4.37 -23.79
N GLN A 205 16.40 -4.65 -23.50
CA GLN A 205 17.53 -3.84 -23.94
C GLN A 205 18.14 -4.45 -25.22
N GLY A 206 18.00 -3.75 -26.34
CA GLY A 206 18.61 -4.08 -27.62
C GLY A 206 19.94 -3.35 -27.85
N LYS A 207 20.52 -3.56 -29.04
CA LYS A 207 21.75 -2.84 -29.45
C LYS A 207 21.51 -1.34 -29.67
N ASP A 208 20.28 -0.97 -30.03
CA ASP A 208 19.91 0.39 -30.45
C ASP A 208 19.01 1.14 -29.45
N GLY A 209 18.75 0.56 -28.27
CA GLY A 209 17.91 1.19 -27.23
C GLY A 209 17.10 0.18 -26.41
N VAL A 210 16.21 0.71 -25.56
CA VAL A 210 15.36 -0.12 -24.70
C VAL A 210 13.91 -0.06 -25.19
N SER A 211 13.25 -1.21 -25.22
CA SER A 211 11.84 -1.38 -25.57
C SER A 211 11.05 -1.78 -24.33
N ILE A 212 9.91 -1.14 -24.12
CA ILE A 212 8.96 -1.44 -23.05
C ILE A 212 7.60 -1.83 -23.63
N LYS A 213 6.95 -2.78 -22.98
CA LYS A 213 5.60 -3.21 -23.30
C LYS A 213 4.73 -3.15 -22.06
N LEU A 214 3.65 -2.39 -22.12
CA LEU A 214 2.65 -2.33 -21.05
C LEU A 214 1.63 -3.46 -21.17
N ALA A 215 0.92 -3.72 -20.08
CA ALA A 215 -0.22 -4.62 -20.06
C ALA A 215 -1.30 -4.18 -21.07
N SER A 216 -2.08 -5.14 -21.57
CA SER A 216 -3.03 -4.90 -22.66
C SER A 216 -4.21 -4.05 -22.18
N ARG A 217 -4.21 -2.78 -22.57
CA ARG A 217 -5.30 -1.82 -22.33
C ARG A 217 -6.66 -2.33 -22.80
N GLU A 218 -6.71 -2.92 -24.00
CA GLU A 218 -7.95 -3.47 -24.58
C GLU A 218 -8.54 -4.59 -23.72
N LYS A 219 -7.72 -5.55 -23.27
CA LYS A 219 -8.18 -6.64 -22.39
C LYS A 219 -8.67 -6.12 -21.05
N ALA A 220 -8.04 -5.08 -20.51
CA ALA A 220 -8.48 -4.45 -19.29
C ALA A 220 -9.84 -3.75 -19.47
N MET A 221 -10.02 -3.01 -20.56
CA MET A 221 -11.29 -2.37 -20.90
C MET A 221 -12.41 -3.38 -21.14
N ASP A 222 -12.13 -4.49 -21.82
CA ASP A 222 -13.10 -5.57 -22.02
C ASP A 222 -13.50 -6.22 -20.70
N PHE A 223 -12.53 -6.44 -19.80
CA PHE A 223 -12.80 -6.97 -18.46
C PHE A 223 -13.67 -6.02 -17.65
N LEU A 224 -13.36 -4.73 -17.64
CA LEU A 224 -14.15 -3.70 -16.96
C LEU A 224 -15.56 -3.57 -17.56
N SER A 225 -15.68 -3.65 -18.88
CA SER A 225 -16.98 -3.61 -19.57
C SER A 225 -17.89 -4.77 -19.21
N LYS A 226 -17.34 -5.96 -18.97
CA LYS A 226 -18.12 -7.14 -18.57
C LYS A 226 -18.62 -7.06 -17.12
N HIS A 227 -18.00 -6.22 -16.31
CA HIS A 227 -18.31 -6.04 -14.89
C HIS A 227 -18.81 -4.61 -14.61
N PHE A 228 -19.38 -3.95 -15.64
CA PHE A 228 -19.80 -2.55 -15.60
C PHE A 228 -20.84 -2.25 -14.51
N ASP A 229 -21.71 -3.22 -14.22
CA ASP A 229 -22.75 -3.11 -13.18
C ASP A 229 -22.17 -2.99 -11.76
N MET A 230 -20.93 -3.44 -11.55
CA MET A 230 -20.23 -3.38 -10.27
C MET A 230 -19.38 -2.11 -10.11
N LEU A 231 -19.24 -1.28 -11.16
CA LEU A 231 -18.42 -0.07 -11.14
C LEU A 231 -19.22 1.13 -10.59
N PRO A 232 -18.59 2.00 -9.78
CA PRO A 232 -19.14 3.31 -9.43
C PRO A 232 -19.40 4.21 -10.65
N ASP A 233 -20.43 5.06 -10.60
CA ASP A 233 -20.90 5.83 -11.76
C ASP A 233 -19.90 6.84 -12.35
N HIS A 234 -18.87 7.24 -11.59
CA HIS A 234 -17.79 8.08 -12.12
C HIS A 234 -16.84 7.29 -13.03
N PHE A 235 -16.56 6.02 -12.70
CA PHE A 235 -15.73 5.15 -13.53
C PHE A 235 -16.45 4.71 -14.81
N LYS A 236 -17.78 4.53 -14.74
CA LYS A 236 -18.61 4.24 -15.92
C LYS A 236 -18.44 5.30 -17.02
N ARG A 237 -18.53 6.57 -16.64
CA ARG A 237 -18.35 7.72 -17.55
C ARG A 237 -16.95 7.78 -18.17
N GLN A 238 -15.91 7.55 -17.37
CA GLN A 238 -14.53 7.52 -17.89
C GLN A 238 -14.32 6.36 -18.87
N LEU A 239 -14.89 5.19 -18.59
CA LEU A 239 -14.78 4.02 -19.47
C LEU A 239 -15.44 4.28 -20.84
N GLU A 240 -16.60 4.92 -20.87
CA GLU A 240 -17.29 5.29 -22.11
C GLU A 240 -16.48 6.31 -22.92
N GLN A 241 -15.99 7.37 -22.27
CA GLN A 241 -15.13 8.37 -22.92
C GLN A 241 -13.88 7.75 -23.54
N GLU A 242 -13.23 6.83 -22.83
CA GLU A 242 -12.00 6.22 -23.31
C GLU A 242 -12.26 5.20 -24.42
N LYS A 243 -13.39 4.48 -24.38
CA LYS A 243 -13.87 3.67 -25.51
C LYS A 243 -14.16 4.51 -26.74
N LEU A 244 -14.77 5.68 -26.57
CA LEU A 244 -15.01 6.65 -27.64
C LEU A 244 -13.69 7.13 -28.25
N LYS A 245 -12.69 7.50 -27.43
CA LYS A 245 -11.35 7.87 -27.92
C LYS A 245 -10.67 6.74 -28.67
N ILE A 246 -10.74 5.50 -28.18
CA ILE A 246 -10.15 4.33 -28.85
C ILE A 246 -10.87 4.04 -30.17
N ALA A 247 -12.20 4.13 -30.19
CA ALA A 247 -13.00 3.96 -31.41
C ALA A 247 -12.70 5.06 -32.44
N HIS A 248 -12.57 6.30 -31.97
CA HIS A 248 -12.18 7.45 -32.78
C HIS A 248 -10.77 7.27 -33.37
N ALA A 249 -9.78 6.91 -32.53
CA ALA A 249 -8.42 6.62 -32.98
C ALA A 249 -8.35 5.46 -33.99
N LYS A 250 -9.20 4.43 -33.83
CA LYS A 250 -9.32 3.32 -34.80
C LYS A 250 -10.01 3.72 -36.11
N ALA A 251 -10.95 4.66 -36.06
CA ALA A 251 -11.74 5.08 -37.22
C ALA A 251 -11.04 6.17 -38.06
N PHE A 252 -10.36 7.11 -37.41
CA PHE A 252 -9.83 8.33 -38.06
C PHE A 252 -8.29 8.41 -38.09
N GLY A 253 -7.57 7.52 -37.41
CA GLY A 253 -6.12 7.64 -37.28
C GLY A 253 -5.72 8.75 -36.31
N ASN A 254 -4.44 8.79 -35.96
CA ASN A 254 -3.89 9.57 -34.84
C ASN A 254 -3.72 11.07 -35.20
N GLU A 255 -4.79 11.75 -35.60
CA GLU A 255 -4.81 13.21 -35.79
C GLU A 255 -5.30 13.92 -34.51
N ASP A 256 -4.61 15.02 -34.17
CA ASP A 256 -4.69 15.77 -32.92
C ASP A 256 -6.14 16.11 -32.48
N PRO A 257 -6.50 15.88 -31.20
CA PRO A 257 -7.82 16.21 -30.66
C PRO A 257 -8.07 17.71 -30.43
N GLU A 258 -7.11 18.60 -30.73
CA GLU A 258 -7.24 20.05 -30.48
C GLU A 258 -7.97 20.84 -31.58
N GLN A 259 -8.42 20.19 -32.66
CA GLN A 259 -9.23 20.86 -33.71
C GLN A 259 -10.63 20.25 -33.84
N TYR A 260 -11.43 20.32 -32.79
CA TYR A 260 -12.88 20.31 -32.97
C TYR A 260 -13.49 21.40 -32.09
N GLU A 261 -14.02 22.44 -32.74
CA GLU A 261 -14.97 23.35 -32.12
C GLU A 261 -16.13 22.50 -31.58
N ASP A 262 -16.49 22.71 -30.31
CA ASP A 262 -17.63 22.08 -29.64
C ASP A 262 -18.89 22.31 -30.49
N ASP A 263 -19.26 21.31 -31.29
CA ASP A 263 -20.33 21.36 -32.30
C ASP A 263 -21.73 21.20 -31.69
N GLY A 264 -21.86 21.52 -30.40
CA GLY A 264 -23.10 21.39 -29.63
C GLY A 264 -23.51 19.94 -29.37
N PHE A 265 -22.68 18.95 -29.74
CA PHE A 265 -22.99 17.53 -29.52
C PHE A 265 -23.04 17.18 -28.02
N ASN A 266 -22.16 17.79 -27.20
CA ASN A 266 -22.20 17.64 -25.74
C ASN A 266 -23.45 18.27 -25.11
N GLU A 267 -23.96 19.35 -25.69
CA GLU A 267 -25.20 20.00 -25.24
C GLU A 267 -26.43 19.15 -25.59
N ALA A 268 -26.46 18.57 -26.80
CA ALA A 268 -27.52 17.65 -27.23
C ALA A 268 -27.58 16.37 -26.36
N LEU A 269 -26.43 15.85 -25.93
CA LEU A 269 -26.35 14.68 -25.04
C LEU A 269 -26.86 14.98 -23.63
N ASN A 270 -26.60 16.17 -23.09
CA ASN A 270 -27.13 16.59 -21.79
C ASN A 270 -28.65 16.88 -21.85
N VAL A 271 -29.16 17.39 -22.97
CA VAL A 271 -30.61 17.62 -23.16
C VAL A 271 -31.35 16.29 -23.28
N THR A 272 -30.85 15.35 -24.08
CA THR A 272 -31.52 14.05 -24.30
C THR A 272 -31.52 13.17 -23.04
N THR A 273 -30.47 13.23 -22.22
CA THR A 273 -30.39 12.49 -20.95
C THR A 273 -31.32 13.04 -19.87
N SER A 274 -31.65 14.33 -19.90
CA SER A 274 -32.64 14.93 -19.00
C SER A 274 -34.08 14.54 -19.37
N GLU A 275 -34.39 14.35 -20.65
CA GLU A 275 -35.73 14.03 -21.16
C GLU A 275 -36.12 12.56 -20.92
N VAL A 276 -35.16 11.63 -21.01
CA VAL A 276 -35.43 10.18 -20.87
C VAL A 276 -35.54 9.74 -19.41
N TRP A 277 -34.96 10.48 -18.46
CA TRP A 277 -34.92 10.11 -17.04
C TRP A 277 -35.66 11.09 -16.11
N GLY A 278 -36.30 12.13 -16.65
CA GLY A 278 -37.03 13.16 -15.90
C GLY A 278 -38.44 12.79 -15.43
N ASN A 279 -38.93 11.57 -15.65
CA ASN A 279 -40.33 11.22 -15.34
C ASN A 279 -40.53 9.96 -14.50
N ALA A 280 -39.64 9.70 -13.55
CA ALA A 280 -39.81 8.63 -12.55
C ALA A 280 -39.54 9.15 -11.13
N ASN A 281 -40.23 10.22 -10.72
CA ASN A 281 -40.41 10.57 -9.31
C ASN A 281 -41.56 11.58 -9.16
N ASP A 282 -42.80 11.12 -9.33
CA ASP A 282 -43.91 11.66 -8.53
C ASP A 282 -45.10 10.70 -8.54
N GLN A 283 -45.15 9.84 -7.52
CA GLN A 283 -46.39 9.39 -6.88
C GLN A 283 -45.98 8.73 -5.57
N THR A 284 -45.85 9.59 -4.57
CA THR A 284 -45.88 9.26 -3.15
C THR A 284 -47.14 8.46 -2.83
N ASP A 285 -46.94 7.29 -2.22
CA ASP A 285 -47.95 6.65 -1.39
C ASP A 285 -48.35 7.65 -0.28
N GLU A 286 -49.57 8.16 -0.34
CA GLU A 286 -50.30 8.68 0.82
C GLU A 286 -51.54 7.81 1.03
N ASP A 287 -51.65 7.29 2.25
CA ASP A 287 -52.69 6.43 2.77
C ASP A 287 -54.10 7.06 2.70
N GLU A 288 -55.09 6.30 2.23
CA GLU A 288 -56.42 6.07 2.87
C GLU A 288 -57.26 5.02 2.10
#